data_AF-A0A543KG64-F1
#
_entry.id   AF-A0A543KG64-F1
#
_cell.length_a   1.000
_cell.length_b   1.000
_cell.length_c   1.000
_cell.angle_alpha   90.00
_cell.angle_beta   90.00
_cell.angle_gamma   90.00
#
_symmetry.space_group_name_H-M   'P 1'
#
loop_
_entity.id
_entity.type
_entity.pdbx_description
1 polymer ?
#
loop_
_entity_poly.entity_id
_entity_poly.type
_entity_poly.pdbx_seq_one_letter_code
_entity_poly.pdbx_strand_id
1 'polypeptide(L)'
;MKKFLAIAAAVVAVLYIVLLLIGQSTMKRFEESRPVGEVISPSGRLVCSYAAYMDYVQTSLKIANALLQFYPYLESEEDVDRLLAAFDALELDGPETTFVAAHIPTGDTYTHTCEEEPCSERDALHAWSECREATLGVDLGGYCIELAVRFREQDHCLIAPFQGDQ
;
A
#
# COMPACT_ATOMS: atom_id res chain seq x y z
N MET A 1 48.61 -22.51 -18.85
CA MET A 1 47.28 -22.96 -18.37
C MET A 1 47.02 -22.65 -16.89
N LYS A 2 47.84 -23.09 -15.92
CA LYS A 2 47.59 -22.84 -14.47
C LYS A 2 47.39 -21.36 -14.07
N LYS A 3 48.17 -20.43 -14.63
CA LYS A 3 48.05 -18.98 -14.33
C LYS A 3 46.73 -18.37 -14.81
N PHE A 4 46.22 -18.80 -15.96
CA PHE A 4 44.92 -18.34 -16.49
C PHE A 4 43.75 -18.83 -15.65
N LEU A 5 43.80 -20.08 -15.17
CA LEU A 5 42.81 -20.61 -14.23
C LEU A 5 42.80 -19.86 -12.89
N ALA A 6 43.97 -19.49 -12.37
CA ALA A 6 44.07 -18.72 -11.13
C ALA A 6 43.50 -17.30 -11.28
N ILE A 7 43.75 -16.63 -12.40
CA ILE A 7 43.20 -15.29 -12.70
C ILE A 7 41.68 -15.36 -12.86
N ALA A 8 41.17 -16.35 -13.60
CA ALA A 8 39.73 -16.54 -13.77
C ALA A 8 39.02 -16.80 -12.43
N ALA A 9 39.59 -17.65 -11.57
CA ALA A 9 39.04 -17.91 -10.24
C ALA A 9 39.04 -16.67 -9.35
N ALA A 10 40.09 -15.85 -9.40
CA ALA A 10 40.16 -14.59 -8.66
C ALA A 10 39.12 -13.58 -9.15
N VAL A 11 38.92 -13.45 -10.47
CA VAL A 11 37.89 -12.56 -11.04
C VAL A 11 36.48 -13.01 -10.61
N VAL A 12 36.18 -14.30 -10.66
CA VAL A 12 34.88 -14.85 -10.20
C VAL A 12 34.68 -14.60 -8.71
N ALA A 13 35.70 -14.78 -7.89
CA ALA A 13 35.62 -14.51 -6.45
C ALA A 13 35.36 -13.03 -6.15
N VAL A 14 36.04 -12.12 -6.87
CA VAL A 14 35.82 -10.66 -6.74
C VAL A 14 34.40 -10.29 -7.18
N LEU A 15 33.92 -10.82 -8.31
CA LEU A 15 32.55 -10.57 -8.78
C LEU A 15 31.50 -11.05 -7.77
N TYR A 16 31.72 -12.23 -7.16
CA TYR A 16 30.81 -12.75 -6.13
C TYR A 16 30.76 -11.85 -4.90
N ILE A 17 31.91 -11.36 -4.42
CA ILE A 17 31.99 -10.42 -3.29
C ILE A 17 31.26 -9.12 -3.62
N VAL A 18 31.46 -8.57 -4.82
CA VAL A 18 30.78 -7.34 -5.26
C VAL A 18 29.26 -7.54 -5.29
N LEU A 19 28.77 -8.67 -5.79
CA LEU A 19 27.33 -8.97 -5.81
C LEU A 19 26.75 -9.10 -4.39
N LEU A 20 27.48 -9.71 -3.45
CA LEU A 20 27.05 -9.78 -2.05
C LEU A 20 26.98 -8.39 -1.41
N LEU A 21 27.97 -7.52 -1.64
CA LEU A 21 27.97 -6.15 -1.11
C LEU A 21 26.83 -5.32 -1.69
N ILE A 22 26.56 -5.44 -3.00
CA ILE A 22 25.41 -4.79 -3.63
C ILE A 22 24.11 -5.29 -2.98
N GLY A 23 23.93 -6.60 -2.83
CA GLY A 23 22.75 -7.19 -2.21
C GLY A 23 22.51 -6.74 -0.77
N GLN A 24 23.56 -6.63 0.04
CA GLN A 24 23.43 -6.10 1.41
C GLN A 24 23.07 -4.62 1.43
N SER A 25 23.62 -3.83 0.51
CA SER A 25 23.32 -2.39 0.42
C SER A 25 21.88 -2.11 0.00
N THR A 26 21.33 -2.93 -0.89
CA THR A 26 19.94 -2.80 -1.34
C THR A 26 18.97 -3.25 -0.26
N MET A 27 19.26 -4.35 0.46
CA MET A 27 18.44 -4.77 1.60
C MET A 27 18.40 -3.71 2.69
N LYS A 28 19.54 -3.12 3.04
CA LYS A 28 19.61 -2.07 4.07
C LYS A 28 18.80 -0.83 3.67
N ARG A 29 18.93 -0.38 2.41
CA ARG A 29 18.10 0.73 1.89
C ARG A 29 16.61 0.40 1.94
N PHE A 30 16.23 -0.82 1.60
CA PHE A 30 14.83 -1.24 1.66
C PHE A 30 14.29 -1.22 3.10
N GLU A 31 15.10 -1.65 4.07
CA GLU A 31 14.73 -1.66 5.48
C GLU A 31 14.63 -0.24 6.07
N GLU A 32 15.55 0.66 5.71
CA GLU A 32 15.49 2.09 6.06
C GLU A 32 14.29 2.80 5.41
N SER A 33 13.79 2.32 4.26
CA SER A 33 12.67 2.94 3.54
C SER A 33 11.29 2.44 3.99
N ARG A 34 11.19 1.68 5.09
CA ARG A 34 9.92 1.16 5.60
C ARG A 34 9.18 2.20 6.45
N PRO A 35 7.84 2.22 6.40
CA PRO A 35 7.06 2.98 7.35
C PRO A 35 7.35 2.48 8.76
N VAL A 36 7.59 3.41 9.67
CA VAL A 36 7.82 3.18 11.09
C VAL A 36 6.63 3.78 11.82
N GLY A 37 6.06 3.00 12.73
CA GLY A 37 4.87 3.39 13.48
C GLY A 37 3.61 2.71 12.98
N GLU A 38 2.53 3.08 13.64
CA GLU A 38 1.18 2.58 13.41
C GLU A 38 0.23 3.73 13.71
N VAL A 39 -0.76 3.91 12.84
CA VAL A 39 -1.89 4.82 13.05
C VAL A 39 -3.16 4.00 13.01
N ILE A 40 -4.12 4.36 13.86
CA ILE A 40 -5.32 3.57 14.10
C ILE A 40 -6.52 4.51 13.96
N SER A 41 -7.56 4.08 13.26
CA SER A 41 -8.78 4.87 13.16
C SER A 41 -9.45 5.10 14.52
N PRO A 42 -10.24 6.17 14.70
CA PRO A 42 -10.94 6.44 15.95
C PRO A 42 -11.73 5.24 16.53
N SER A 43 -12.31 4.41 15.67
CA SER A 43 -13.06 3.21 16.05
C SER A 43 -12.18 2.01 16.42
N GLY A 44 -10.88 2.06 16.09
CA GLY A 44 -9.96 0.94 16.23
C GLY A 44 -10.06 -0.11 15.14
N ARG A 45 -10.97 0.06 14.16
CA ARG A 45 -11.22 -0.95 13.12
C ARG A 45 -10.14 -0.99 12.05
N LEU A 46 -9.61 0.17 11.67
CA LEU A 46 -8.60 0.28 10.62
C LEU A 46 -7.23 0.55 11.25
N VAL A 47 -6.33 -0.43 11.14
CA VAL A 47 -4.95 -0.33 11.61
C VAL A 47 -4.04 -0.19 10.40
N CYS A 48 -3.34 0.93 10.31
CA CYS A 48 -2.39 1.21 9.25
C CYS A 48 -0.98 1.11 9.81
N SER A 49 -0.30 0.03 9.46
CA SER A 49 1.12 -0.20 9.75
C SER A 49 1.72 -1.03 8.63
N TYR A 50 3.05 -1.05 8.54
CA TYR A 50 3.72 -1.91 7.56
C TYR A 50 3.36 -3.39 7.77
N ALA A 51 3.22 -3.84 9.02
CA ALA A 51 2.81 -5.20 9.32
C ALA A 51 1.39 -5.50 8.82
N ALA A 52 0.42 -4.62 9.09
CA ALA A 52 -0.95 -4.77 8.61
C ALA A 52 -1.03 -4.77 7.07
N TYR A 53 -0.25 -3.93 6.39
CA TYR A 53 -0.16 -3.96 4.92
C TYR A 53 0.42 -5.28 4.40
N MET A 54 1.46 -5.82 5.05
CA MET A 54 2.02 -7.12 4.65
C MET A 54 1.06 -8.29 4.88
N ASP A 55 0.14 -8.19 5.84
CA ASP A 55 -0.95 -9.15 6.00
C ASP A 55 -1.95 -9.04 4.85
N TYR A 56 -2.30 -7.83 4.41
CA TYR A 56 -3.07 -7.60 3.19
C TYR A 56 -2.37 -8.19 1.96
N VAL A 57 -1.07 -7.98 1.77
CA VAL A 57 -0.32 -8.51 0.61
C VAL A 57 -0.48 -10.03 0.50
N GLN A 58 -0.46 -10.74 1.62
CA GLN A 58 -0.62 -12.20 1.67
C GLN A 58 -2.03 -12.68 1.31
N THR A 59 -3.04 -11.84 1.52
CA THR A 59 -4.44 -12.14 1.21
C THR A 59 -4.93 -11.48 -0.07
N SER A 60 -4.17 -10.56 -0.66
CA SER A 60 -4.57 -9.73 -1.80
C SER A 60 -5.12 -10.55 -2.96
N LEU A 61 -4.51 -11.68 -3.33
CA LEU A 61 -4.98 -12.56 -4.40
C LEU A 61 -6.31 -13.28 -4.10
N LYS A 62 -6.73 -13.34 -2.84
CA LYS A 62 -8.07 -13.82 -2.44
C LYS A 62 -9.10 -12.69 -2.49
N ILE A 63 -8.65 -11.46 -2.25
CA ILE A 63 -9.48 -10.25 -2.27
C ILE A 63 -9.74 -9.84 -3.72
N ALA A 64 -8.69 -9.66 -4.51
CA ALA A 64 -8.74 -9.27 -5.92
C ALA A 64 -7.68 -10.01 -6.75
N ASN A 65 -7.95 -10.12 -8.05
CA ASN A 65 -6.97 -10.65 -9.01
C ASN A 65 -5.81 -9.66 -9.30
N ALA A 66 -5.62 -8.65 -8.45
CA ALA A 66 -4.60 -7.63 -8.54
C ALA A 66 -4.09 -7.24 -7.14
N LEU A 67 -2.82 -6.86 -7.06
CA LEU A 67 -2.27 -6.22 -5.87
C LEU A 67 -2.49 -4.71 -6.01
N LEU A 68 -3.21 -4.10 -5.06
CA LEU A 68 -3.29 -2.65 -5.03
C LEU A 68 -1.99 -2.07 -4.48
N GLN A 69 -1.53 -1.00 -5.13
CA GLN A 69 -0.30 -0.33 -4.74
C GLN A 69 -0.47 0.26 -3.35
N PHE A 70 0.53 0.00 -2.49
CA PHE A 70 0.77 0.82 -1.31
C PHE A 70 1.23 2.19 -1.81
N TYR A 71 0.34 3.17 -1.83
CA TYR A 71 0.75 4.52 -2.17
C TYR A 71 1.70 5.05 -1.09
N PRO A 72 2.78 5.75 -1.47
CA PRO A 72 3.80 6.19 -0.52
C PRO A 72 3.22 7.24 0.42
N TYR A 73 3.69 7.18 1.67
CA TYR A 73 3.64 8.19 2.73
C TYR A 73 2.77 9.40 2.45
N LEU A 74 1.66 9.50 3.19
CA LEU A 74 0.95 10.76 3.31
C LEU A 74 1.90 11.81 3.91
N GLU A 75 1.87 13.02 3.37
CA GLU A 75 2.79 14.11 3.76
C GLU A 75 2.33 14.86 5.02
N SER A 76 1.19 14.48 5.60
CA SER A 76 0.57 15.18 6.74
C SER A 76 -0.11 14.20 7.69
N GLU A 77 0.15 14.36 8.99
CA GLU A 77 -0.59 13.67 10.07
C GLU A 77 -2.09 14.04 10.03
N GLU A 78 -2.41 15.30 9.74
CA GLU A 78 -3.79 15.76 9.60
C GLU A 78 -4.52 15.06 8.45
N ASP A 79 -3.83 14.77 7.35
CA ASP A 79 -4.40 14.02 6.23
C ASP A 79 -4.70 12.57 6.63
N VAL A 80 -3.76 11.93 7.34
CA VAL A 80 -3.99 10.58 7.88
C VAL A 80 -5.22 10.57 8.78
N ASP A 81 -5.25 11.42 9.81
CA ASP A 81 -6.34 11.45 10.79
C ASP A 81 -7.69 11.69 10.14
N ARG A 82 -7.74 12.63 9.18
CA ARG A 82 -8.95 12.90 8.41
C ARG A 82 -9.42 11.70 7.61
N LEU A 83 -8.52 11.03 6.91
CA LEU A 83 -8.87 9.86 6.10
C LEU A 83 -9.35 8.69 6.96
N LEU A 84 -8.71 8.45 8.11
CA LEU A 84 -9.13 7.43 9.06
C LEU A 84 -10.51 7.73 9.67
N ALA A 85 -10.76 8.99 10.02
CA ALA A 85 -12.07 9.42 10.50
C ALA A 85 -13.15 9.30 9.40
N ALA A 86 -12.81 9.61 8.15
CA ALA A 86 -13.71 9.47 7.00
C ALA A 86 -14.05 8.00 6.74
N PHE A 87 -13.08 7.08 6.85
CA PHE A 87 -13.35 5.64 6.77
C PHE A 87 -14.34 5.17 7.85
N ASP A 88 -14.14 5.57 9.10
CA ASP A 88 -15.04 5.17 10.19
C ASP A 88 -16.48 5.68 9.97
N ALA A 89 -16.63 6.86 9.35
CA ALA A 89 -17.93 7.45 9.04
C ALA A 89 -18.70 6.70 7.93
N LEU A 90 -18.06 5.82 7.16
CA LEU A 90 -18.74 4.96 6.19
C LEU A 90 -19.57 3.87 6.85
N GLU A 91 -19.31 3.56 8.13
CA GLU A 91 -20.01 2.54 8.92
C GLU A 91 -20.11 1.18 8.21
N LEU A 92 -19.13 0.83 7.35
CA LEU A 92 -19.16 -0.39 6.56
C LEU A 92 -19.38 -1.61 7.45
N ASP A 93 -20.43 -2.36 7.19
CA ASP A 93 -20.79 -3.60 7.87
C ASP A 93 -20.91 -4.76 6.88
N GLY A 94 -21.18 -5.96 7.39
CA GLY A 94 -21.37 -7.13 6.56
C GLY A 94 -20.09 -7.83 6.06
N PRO A 95 -20.27 -8.98 5.39
CA PRO A 95 -19.18 -9.83 4.89
C PRO A 95 -18.67 -9.45 3.49
N GLU A 96 -19.33 -8.52 2.80
CA GLU A 96 -19.03 -8.14 1.44
C GLU A 96 -17.61 -7.57 1.31
N THR A 97 -16.98 -7.80 0.15
CA THR A 97 -15.70 -7.19 -0.17
C THR A 97 -15.93 -5.79 -0.73
N THR A 98 -15.50 -4.76 0.00
CA THR A 98 -15.70 -3.35 -0.38
C THR A 98 -14.36 -2.63 -0.39
N PHE A 99 -14.01 -2.07 -1.55
CA PHE A 99 -12.87 -1.18 -1.72
C PHE A 99 -13.26 0.24 -1.38
N VAL A 100 -12.35 0.95 -0.73
CA VAL A 100 -12.53 2.34 -0.33
C VAL A 100 -11.36 3.15 -0.88
N ALA A 101 -11.67 4.13 -1.71
CA ALA A 101 -10.75 5.17 -2.12
C ALA A 101 -11.10 6.50 -1.47
N ALA A 102 -10.15 7.42 -1.41
CA ALA A 102 -10.38 8.73 -0.86
C ALA A 102 -9.56 9.82 -1.56
N HIS A 103 -10.10 11.03 -1.60
CA HIS A 103 -9.40 12.23 -2.03
C HIS A 103 -8.72 12.87 -0.83
N ILE A 104 -7.38 12.86 -0.81
CA ILE A 104 -6.56 13.30 0.34
C ILE A 104 -6.98 14.70 0.86
N PRO A 105 -7.06 15.75 0.02
CA PRO A 105 -7.25 17.13 0.49
C PRO A 105 -8.65 17.44 1.00
N THR A 106 -9.66 16.59 0.77
CA THR A 106 -11.02 16.81 1.29
C THR A 106 -11.46 15.75 2.29
N GLY A 107 -10.91 14.54 2.19
CA GLY A 107 -11.40 13.37 2.91
C GLY A 107 -12.65 12.75 2.28
N ASP A 108 -13.06 13.18 1.08
CA ASP A 108 -14.18 12.57 0.38
C ASP A 108 -13.86 11.11 0.04
N THR A 109 -14.74 10.20 0.44
CA THR A 109 -14.59 8.75 0.28
C THR A 109 -15.49 8.21 -0.83
N TYR A 110 -14.97 7.23 -1.55
CA TYR A 110 -15.63 6.52 -2.64
C TYR A 110 -15.56 5.04 -2.33
N THR A 111 -16.64 4.31 -2.53
CA THR A 111 -16.73 2.90 -2.15
C THR A 111 -17.25 2.07 -3.30
N HIS A 112 -16.65 0.91 -3.53
CA HIS A 112 -17.16 -0.06 -4.49
C HIS A 112 -17.17 -1.46 -3.88
N THR A 113 -18.34 -2.10 -3.91
CA THR A 113 -18.51 -3.48 -3.46
C THR A 113 -18.39 -4.42 -4.65
N CYS A 114 -17.59 -5.47 -4.51
CA CYS A 114 -17.41 -6.45 -5.56
C CYS A 114 -18.67 -7.25 -5.84
N GLU A 115 -18.90 -7.55 -7.11
CA GLU A 115 -19.99 -8.42 -7.54
C GLU A 115 -19.71 -9.90 -7.21
N GLU A 116 -18.43 -10.30 -7.30
CA GLU A 116 -17.96 -11.67 -7.07
C GLU A 116 -16.54 -11.65 -6.45
N GLU A 117 -16.24 -12.65 -5.62
CA GLU A 117 -14.89 -12.90 -5.08
C GLU A 117 -14.20 -14.07 -5.81
N PRO A 118 -12.90 -13.98 -6.15
CA PRO A 118 -12.03 -12.80 -6.00
C PRO A 118 -12.43 -11.68 -6.96
N CYS A 119 -12.35 -10.44 -6.49
CA CYS A 119 -12.75 -9.27 -7.25
C CYS A 119 -11.96 -9.16 -8.55
N SER A 120 -12.63 -8.70 -9.61
CA SER A 120 -11.93 -8.34 -10.84
C SER A 120 -11.03 -7.12 -10.59
N GLU A 121 -9.97 -6.94 -11.39
CA GLU A 121 -9.14 -5.74 -11.33
C GLU A 121 -9.96 -4.46 -11.54
N ARG A 122 -10.98 -4.53 -12.40
CA ARG A 122 -11.93 -3.44 -12.64
C ARG A 122 -12.67 -3.06 -11.36
N ASP A 123 -13.17 -4.03 -10.61
CA ASP A 123 -13.92 -3.76 -9.37
C ASP A 123 -12.96 -3.23 -8.29
N ALA A 124 -11.75 -3.80 -8.19
CA ALA A 124 -10.74 -3.35 -7.24
C ALA A 124 -10.31 -1.90 -7.44
N LEU A 125 -10.29 -1.41 -8.68
CA LEU A 125 -9.89 -0.04 -9.02
C LEU A 125 -11.07 0.92 -9.21
N HIS A 126 -12.31 0.45 -9.00
CA HIS A 126 -13.50 1.22 -9.33
C HIS A 126 -13.63 2.46 -8.45
N ALA A 127 -13.56 2.29 -7.13
CA ALA A 127 -13.64 3.38 -6.16
C ALA A 127 -12.57 4.46 -6.43
N TRP A 128 -11.33 4.06 -6.71
CA TRP A 128 -10.26 4.98 -7.06
C TRP A 128 -10.51 5.71 -8.38
N SER A 129 -11.04 5.01 -9.39
CA SER A 129 -11.40 5.62 -10.66
C SER A 129 -12.50 6.66 -10.51
N GLU A 130 -13.56 6.36 -9.72
CA GLU A 130 -14.62 7.31 -9.39
C GLU A 130 -14.10 8.54 -8.67
N CYS A 131 -13.22 8.36 -7.69
CA CYS A 131 -12.55 9.46 -7.00
C CYS A 131 -11.86 10.38 -8.01
N ARG A 132 -11.06 9.81 -8.92
CA ARG A 132 -10.30 10.57 -9.90
C ARG A 132 -11.20 11.33 -10.85
N GLU A 133 -12.26 10.69 -11.34
CA GLU A 133 -13.24 11.32 -12.22
C GLU A 133 -13.95 12.49 -11.54
N ALA A 134 -14.37 12.31 -10.28
CA ALA A 134 -15.04 13.35 -9.50
C ALA A 134 -14.14 14.56 -9.20
N THR A 135 -12.83 14.35 -9.11
CA THR A 135 -11.84 15.37 -8.73
C THR A 135 -11.10 15.96 -9.93
N LEU A 136 -11.38 15.53 -11.17
CA LEU A 136 -10.77 16.06 -12.39
C LEU A 136 -10.80 17.60 -12.47
N GLY A 137 -11.90 18.23 -12.04
CA GLY A 137 -12.05 19.68 -12.06
C GLY A 137 -11.32 20.45 -10.96
N VAL A 138 -10.80 19.73 -9.95
CA VAL A 138 -10.14 20.32 -8.77
C VAL A 138 -8.63 20.16 -8.88
N ASP A 139 -8.15 18.94 -9.12
CA ASP A 139 -6.73 18.57 -9.03
C ASP A 139 -6.28 17.61 -10.16
N LEU A 140 -7.09 17.48 -11.22
CA LEU A 140 -6.92 16.52 -12.32
C LEU A 140 -6.97 15.04 -11.87
N GLY A 141 -7.62 14.74 -10.74
CA GLY A 141 -7.67 13.41 -10.16
C GLY A 141 -6.32 12.95 -9.60
N GLY A 142 -5.53 13.90 -9.10
CA GLY A 142 -4.14 13.70 -8.70
C GLY A 142 -3.97 13.19 -7.27
N TYR A 143 -4.89 13.55 -6.36
CA TYR A 143 -4.76 13.25 -4.94
C TYR A 143 -5.74 12.16 -4.45
N CYS A 144 -6.15 11.26 -5.36
CA CYS A 144 -6.96 10.09 -5.03
C CYS A 144 -6.08 8.88 -4.70
N ILE A 145 -6.39 8.20 -3.60
CA ILE A 145 -5.67 7.01 -3.12
C ILE A 145 -6.64 5.88 -2.79
N GLU A 146 -6.13 4.65 -2.87
CA GLU A 146 -6.76 3.49 -2.23
C GLU A 146 -6.52 3.59 -0.71
N LEU A 147 -7.60 3.75 0.06
CA LEU A 147 -7.53 3.94 1.50
C LEU A 147 -7.56 2.61 2.25
N ALA A 148 -8.56 1.78 1.92
CA ALA A 148 -8.81 0.53 2.64
C ALA A 148 -9.56 -0.48 1.76
N VAL A 149 -9.54 -1.73 2.18
CA VAL A 149 -10.46 -2.76 1.71
C VAL A 149 -11.05 -3.52 2.89
N ARG A 150 -12.36 -3.66 2.91
CA ARG A 150 -13.05 -4.60 3.80
C ARG A 150 -13.16 -5.94 3.08
N PHE A 151 -12.73 -7.02 3.72
CA PHE A 151 -12.81 -8.38 3.19
C PHE A 151 -13.28 -9.32 4.30
N ARG A 152 -14.48 -9.90 4.16
CA ARG A 152 -15.04 -10.88 5.11
C ARG A 152 -14.95 -10.41 6.55
N GLU A 153 -15.51 -9.23 6.79
CA GLU A 153 -15.56 -8.56 8.08
C GLU A 153 -14.23 -8.00 8.62
N GLN A 154 -13.13 -8.17 7.89
CA GLN A 154 -11.81 -7.64 8.26
C GLN A 154 -11.48 -6.40 7.43
N ASP A 155 -11.06 -5.34 8.10
CA ASP A 155 -10.66 -4.09 7.46
C ASP A 155 -9.13 -4.08 7.27
N HIS A 156 -8.68 -3.89 6.04
CA HIS A 156 -7.27 -3.82 5.66
C HIS A 156 -6.92 -2.41 5.22
N CYS A 157 -5.94 -1.79 5.88
CA CYS A 157 -5.45 -0.47 5.50
C CYS A 157 -4.45 -0.55 4.35
N LEU A 158 -4.61 0.35 3.38
CA LEU A 158 -3.78 0.41 2.17
C LEU A 158 -2.88 1.64 2.11
N ILE A 159 -2.90 2.48 3.14
CA ILE A 159 -2.04 3.66 3.30
C ILE A 159 -0.93 3.43 4.31
N ALA A 160 0.18 4.12 4.12
CA ALA A 160 1.26 4.17 5.11
C ALA A 160 0.90 5.11 6.29
N PRO A 161 1.37 4.82 7.51
CA PRO A 161 1.42 5.82 8.57
C PRO A 161 2.15 7.09 8.11
N PHE A 162 1.73 8.25 8.62
CA PHE A 162 2.50 9.48 8.47
C PHE A 162 3.90 9.26 9.07
N GLN A 163 4.92 9.49 8.25
CA GLN A 163 6.28 9.64 8.71
C GLN A 163 6.58 11.12 8.59
N GLY A 164 6.53 11.87 9.70
CA GLY A 164 6.97 13.27 9.70
C GLY A 164 8.41 13.44 9.22
N ASP A 165 8.88 14.68 9.15
CA ASP A 165 10.21 15.06 8.63
C ASP A 165 11.34 14.19 9.23
N GLN A 166 11.70 13.11 8.54
CA GLN A 166 12.88 12.28 8.82
C GLN A 166 14.09 12.81 8.08
#